data_AF-A0A2S2QGS0-F1
#
_entry.id   AF-A0A2S2QGS0-F1
#
_cell.length_a   1.000
_cell.length_b   1.000
_cell.length_c   1.000
_cell.angle_alpha   90.00
_cell.angle_beta   90.00
_cell.angle_gamma   90.00
#
_symmetry.space_group_name_H-M   'P 1'
#
loop_
_entity.id
_entity.type
_entity.pdbx_description
1 polymer ?
#
loop_
_entity_poly.entity_id
_entity_poly.type
_entity_poly.pdbx_seq_one_letter_code
_entity_poly.pdbx_strand_id
1 'polypeptide(L)'
;MTQTSVMFSFPDQNTVKRVIKALPRVGVGIKYGLPQTRRASMMSPRQLMRNSNMTQKWQRREISNFEYLMFLNTIAGRTYNDLNQYPVFPWVLTNYESNEMDLGLPSNYRDLSKPIGALNPSRKAYFEERYGSWENDSIPPFHYGTHYSTAAFVLNWLIRIEPFTTMFLALQGGKFDHPNRLFSSIALSWKNCQRDTSDVKELIPELFFLPEMLSNDNEYKLGHQEDGTCVDNVELPPWATSPEEFIRINRMALESEFVSCQLHQWIDLIFGYKQRGPEAIRASNVFYYLTYEGSVDMDTITDPIMREAIENQIRCFGQTPSQLLMEPHLPRSSAMHISPMMFTS
;
A
#
# COMPACT_ATOMS: atom_id res chain seq x y z
N MET A 1 -4.27 5.70 -25.93
CA MET A 1 -4.22 7.05 -25.33
C MET A 1 -3.56 6.91 -23.96
N THR A 2 -2.38 7.49 -23.78
CA THR A 2 -1.72 7.57 -22.47
C THR A 2 -2.57 8.44 -21.54
N GLN A 3 -2.98 7.90 -20.39
CA GLN A 3 -3.73 8.64 -19.38
C GLN A 3 -2.74 9.41 -18.52
N THR A 4 -2.37 10.62 -18.94
CA THR A 4 -1.48 11.50 -18.16
C THR A 4 -2.28 12.18 -17.04
N SER A 5 -1.67 12.29 -15.86
CA SER A 5 -2.19 13.07 -14.73
C SER A 5 -1.10 14.00 -14.19
N VAL A 6 -1.49 15.12 -13.59
CA VAL A 6 -0.58 16.09 -12.96
C VAL A 6 -1.20 16.50 -11.63
N MET A 7 -0.36 16.62 -10.58
CA MET A 7 -0.76 17.03 -9.25
C MET A 7 -0.25 18.43 -8.94
N PHE A 8 -1.10 19.25 -8.31
CA PHE A 8 -0.76 20.60 -7.86
C PHE A 8 -1.01 20.71 -6.36
N SER A 9 -0.09 21.37 -5.66
CA SER A 9 -0.29 21.81 -4.27
C SER A 9 -0.59 23.30 -4.25
N PHE A 10 -1.49 23.72 -3.36
CA PHE A 10 -1.91 25.12 -3.19
C PHE A 10 -1.77 25.53 -1.72
N PRO A 11 -1.61 26.84 -1.42
CA PRO A 11 -1.42 27.31 -0.04
C PRO A 11 -2.60 27.03 0.89
N ASP A 12 -3.82 26.97 0.35
CA ASP A 12 -5.04 26.85 1.16
C ASP A 12 -6.21 26.22 0.40
N GLN A 13 -7.18 25.70 1.16
CA GLN A 13 -8.39 25.07 0.61
C GLN A 13 -9.32 26.02 -0.15
N ASN A 14 -9.30 27.33 0.14
CA ASN A 14 -10.12 28.29 -0.62
C ASN A 14 -9.55 28.49 -2.02
N THR A 15 -8.22 28.46 -2.17
CA THR A 15 -7.55 28.46 -3.47
C THR A 15 -7.91 27.21 -4.28
N VAL A 16 -7.88 26.01 -3.68
CA VAL A 16 -8.35 24.78 -4.34
C VAL A 16 -9.80 24.92 -4.84
N LYS A 17 -10.71 25.43 -4.00
CA LYS A 17 -12.12 25.66 -4.39
C LYS A 17 -12.25 26.63 -5.56
N ARG A 18 -11.45 27.70 -5.61
CA ARG A 18 -11.44 28.66 -6.72
C ARG A 18 -10.97 28.01 -8.01
N VAL A 19 -9.90 27.21 -7.96
CA VAL A 19 -9.39 26.47 -9.12
C VAL A 19 -10.42 25.48 -9.66
N ILE A 20 -11.03 24.66 -8.79
CA ILE A 20 -12.08 23.69 -9.19
C ILE A 20 -13.28 24.39 -9.85
N LYS A 21 -13.63 25.61 -9.40
CA LYS A 21 -14.71 26.40 -10.02
C LYS A 21 -14.37 26.82 -11.46
N ALA A 22 -13.10 27.07 -11.76
CA ALA A 22 -12.63 27.44 -13.09
C ALA A 22 -12.47 26.23 -14.03
N LEU A 23 -12.21 25.03 -13.49
CA LEU A 23 -11.98 23.82 -14.27
C LEU A 23 -13.27 23.22 -14.90
N PRO A 24 -13.12 22.38 -15.95
CA PRO A 24 -14.23 21.61 -16.53
C PRO A 24 -14.99 20.76 -15.51
N ARG A 25 -16.31 20.62 -15.70
CA ARG A 25 -17.21 19.90 -14.78
C ARG A 25 -17.13 18.38 -15.00
N VAL A 26 -16.00 17.77 -14.71
CA VAL A 26 -15.79 16.32 -14.90
C VAL A 26 -15.97 15.48 -13.63
N GLY A 27 -16.04 16.12 -12.46
CA GLY A 27 -16.14 15.44 -11.18
C GLY A 27 -14.88 14.62 -10.88
N VAL A 28 -15.07 13.35 -10.52
CA VAL A 28 -14.00 12.35 -10.33
C VAL A 28 -13.96 11.32 -11.48
N GLY A 29 -14.52 11.69 -12.63
CA GLY A 29 -14.65 10.82 -13.80
C GLY A 29 -15.89 9.91 -13.77
N ILE A 30 -16.06 9.13 -14.85
CA ILE A 30 -17.24 8.28 -15.07
C ILE A 30 -17.14 6.90 -14.42
N LYS A 31 -15.93 6.46 -14.07
CA LYS A 31 -15.65 5.07 -13.68
C LYS A 31 -16.28 4.68 -12.34
N TYR A 32 -16.41 5.62 -11.42
CA TYR A 32 -16.78 5.35 -10.02
C TYR A 32 -18.27 5.48 -9.71
N GLY A 33 -19.11 5.63 -10.74
CA GLY A 33 -20.57 5.78 -10.55
C GLY A 33 -20.98 7.05 -9.80
N LEU A 34 -20.10 8.07 -9.78
CA LEU A 34 -20.33 9.35 -9.12
C LEU A 34 -20.79 10.42 -10.12
N PRO A 35 -21.63 11.38 -9.70
CA PRO A 35 -22.05 12.48 -10.57
C PRO A 35 -20.86 13.34 -11.05
N GLN A 36 -20.79 13.65 -12.34
CA GLN A 36 -19.77 14.52 -12.93
C GLN A 36 -20.03 16.00 -12.58
N THR A 37 -19.79 16.35 -11.32
CA THR A 37 -20.04 17.69 -10.78
C THR A 37 -18.80 18.22 -10.10
N ARG A 38 -18.59 19.55 -10.10
CA ARG A 38 -17.52 20.18 -9.31
C ARG A 38 -17.62 19.87 -7.82
N ARG A 39 -18.84 19.63 -7.32
CA ARG A 39 -19.07 19.18 -5.95
C ARG A 39 -18.44 17.82 -5.69
N ALA A 40 -18.53 16.88 -6.65
CA ALA A 40 -17.89 15.57 -6.53
C ALA A 40 -16.35 15.69 -6.42
N SER A 41 -15.73 16.63 -7.15
CA SER A 41 -14.29 16.91 -7.03
C SER A 41 -13.86 17.49 -5.67
N MET A 42 -14.82 17.97 -4.86
CA MET A 42 -14.58 18.53 -3.51
C MET A 42 -15.08 17.61 -2.39
N MET A 43 -15.57 16.41 -2.72
CA MET A 43 -16.03 15.46 -1.71
C MET A 43 -14.85 14.94 -0.90
N SER A 44 -15.05 14.75 0.40
CA SER A 44 -14.04 14.06 1.22
C SER A 44 -13.92 12.58 0.81
N PRO A 45 -12.80 11.91 1.11
CA PRO A 45 -12.62 10.48 0.85
C PRO A 45 -13.80 9.62 1.34
N ARG A 46 -14.31 9.89 2.55
CA ARG A 46 -15.50 9.23 3.11
C ARG A 46 -16.78 9.48 2.31
N GLN A 47 -16.97 10.70 1.80
CA GLN A 47 -18.12 11.02 0.95
C GLN A 47 -18.02 10.32 -0.41
N LEU A 48 -16.82 10.23 -0.99
CA LEU A 48 -16.58 9.50 -2.24
C LEU A 48 -16.88 8.01 -2.06
N MET A 49 -16.39 7.39 -0.98
CA MET A 49 -16.67 5.99 -0.64
C MET A 49 -18.17 5.73 -0.52
N ARG A 50 -18.88 6.55 0.28
CA ARG A 50 -20.31 6.38 0.55
C ARG A 50 -21.21 6.57 -0.68
N ASN A 51 -20.85 7.49 -1.57
CA ASN A 51 -21.68 7.84 -2.72
C ASN A 51 -21.33 7.04 -3.99
N SER A 52 -20.23 6.29 -3.98
CA SER A 52 -19.77 5.45 -5.09
C SER A 52 -20.56 4.14 -5.15
N ASN A 53 -20.70 3.56 -6.35
CA ASN A 53 -21.27 2.22 -6.52
C ASN A 53 -20.21 1.11 -6.64
N MET A 54 -18.92 1.44 -6.47
CA MET A 54 -17.80 0.52 -6.69
C MET A 54 -17.79 -0.65 -5.71
N THR A 55 -18.19 -0.45 -4.45
CA THR A 55 -18.29 -1.54 -3.47
C THR A 55 -19.32 -2.58 -3.90
N GLN A 56 -20.50 -2.14 -4.37
CA GLN A 56 -21.53 -3.05 -4.85
C GLN A 56 -21.07 -3.80 -6.11
N LYS A 57 -20.40 -3.10 -7.04
CA LYS A 57 -19.79 -3.74 -8.21
C LYS A 57 -18.76 -4.80 -7.83
N TRP A 58 -17.90 -4.49 -6.87
CA TRP A 58 -16.88 -5.43 -6.38
C TRP A 58 -17.51 -6.65 -5.71
N GLN A 59 -18.53 -6.46 -4.86
CA GLN A 59 -19.28 -7.55 -4.24
C GLN A 59 -19.95 -8.45 -5.30
N ARG A 60 -20.55 -7.85 -6.33
CA ARG A 60 -21.17 -8.56 -7.46
C ARG A 60 -20.17 -9.10 -8.48
N ARG A 61 -18.86 -8.92 -8.25
CA ARG A 61 -17.78 -9.36 -9.14
C ARG A 61 -17.81 -8.72 -10.54
N GLU A 62 -18.45 -7.56 -10.67
CA GLU A 62 -18.41 -6.73 -11.88
C GLU A 62 -17.04 -6.05 -12.05
N ILE A 63 -16.26 -5.95 -10.96
CA ILE A 63 -14.87 -5.50 -10.95
C ILE A 63 -14.01 -6.45 -10.11
N SER A 64 -12.74 -6.57 -10.49
CA SER A 64 -11.72 -7.40 -9.84
C SER A 64 -11.28 -6.86 -8.47
N ASN A 65 -10.58 -7.69 -7.68
CA ASN A 65 -9.95 -7.25 -6.43
C ASN A 65 -8.92 -6.15 -6.72
N PHE A 66 -8.10 -6.33 -7.77
CA PHE A 66 -7.12 -5.34 -8.20
C PHE A 66 -7.76 -3.98 -8.51
N GLU A 67 -8.82 -3.95 -9.33
CA GLU A 67 -9.50 -2.70 -9.68
C GLU A 67 -10.13 -2.03 -8.47
N TYR A 68 -10.68 -2.82 -7.54
CA TYR A 68 -11.25 -2.29 -6.31
C TYR A 68 -10.18 -1.69 -5.40
N LEU A 69 -9.03 -2.35 -5.24
CA LEU A 69 -7.88 -1.81 -4.50
C LEU A 69 -7.35 -0.51 -5.13
N MET A 70 -7.27 -0.43 -6.46
CA MET A 70 -6.89 0.81 -7.15
C MET A 70 -7.90 1.93 -6.91
N PHE A 71 -9.19 1.61 -6.91
CA PHE A 71 -10.25 2.56 -6.57
C PHE A 71 -10.09 3.10 -5.15
N LEU A 72 -9.95 2.22 -4.15
CA LEU A 72 -9.80 2.60 -2.75
C LEU A 72 -8.57 3.48 -2.54
N ASN A 73 -7.42 3.10 -3.10
CA ASN A 73 -6.21 3.91 -3.09
C ASN A 73 -6.47 5.31 -3.67
N THR A 74 -7.10 5.38 -4.85
CA THR A 74 -7.38 6.66 -5.52
C THR A 74 -8.26 7.57 -4.67
N ILE A 75 -9.37 7.06 -4.11
CA ILE A 75 -10.28 7.90 -3.31
C ILE A 75 -9.73 8.23 -1.92
N ALA A 76 -8.75 7.46 -1.43
CA ALA A 76 -8.01 7.74 -0.21
C ALA A 76 -6.86 8.75 -0.40
N GLY A 77 -6.74 9.34 -1.60
CA GLY A 77 -5.74 10.36 -1.92
C GLY A 77 -4.41 9.80 -2.44
N ARG A 78 -4.29 8.49 -2.64
CA ARG A 78 -3.07 7.88 -3.18
C ARG A 78 -2.90 8.16 -4.67
N THR A 79 -1.65 8.35 -5.09
CA THR A 79 -1.31 8.84 -6.43
C THR A 79 0.09 8.41 -6.84
N TYR A 80 0.29 8.25 -8.15
CA TYR A 80 1.61 8.01 -8.74
C TYR A 80 2.46 9.29 -8.86
N ASN A 81 1.85 10.48 -8.70
CA ASN A 81 2.55 11.77 -8.79
C ASN A 81 3.33 12.15 -7.52
N ASP A 82 3.04 11.51 -6.39
CA ASP A 82 3.73 11.71 -5.12
C ASP A 82 4.11 10.35 -4.53
N LEU A 83 5.39 10.01 -4.55
CA LEU A 83 5.89 8.73 -4.06
C LEU A 83 5.68 8.54 -2.55
N ASN A 84 5.48 9.62 -1.79
CA ASN A 84 5.16 9.54 -0.36
C ASN A 84 3.70 9.12 -0.12
N GLN A 85 2.85 9.23 -1.15
CA GLN A 85 1.44 8.86 -1.17
C GLN A 85 1.15 7.78 -2.22
N TYR A 86 2.08 6.87 -2.42
CA TYR A 86 1.95 5.81 -3.41
C TYR A 86 0.82 4.83 -3.09
N PRO A 87 0.16 4.23 -4.10
CA PRO A 87 -0.83 3.17 -3.85
C PRO A 87 -0.23 1.98 -3.08
N VAL A 88 -1.04 1.40 -2.20
CA VAL A 88 -0.65 0.30 -1.30
C VAL A 88 -1.48 -0.95 -1.62
N PHE A 89 -0.81 -2.10 -1.71
CA PHE A 89 -1.41 -3.41 -1.94
C PHE A 89 -0.95 -4.41 -0.87
N PRO A 90 -1.76 -5.43 -0.52
CA PRO A 90 -1.38 -6.43 0.46
C PRO A 90 -0.31 -7.37 -0.09
N TRP A 91 0.61 -7.82 0.77
CA TRP A 91 1.19 -9.15 0.56
C TRP A 91 0.09 -10.21 0.55
N VAL A 92 0.07 -11.07 -0.46
CA VAL A 92 -0.95 -12.13 -0.61
C VAL A 92 -0.37 -13.51 -0.29
N LEU A 93 0.78 -13.85 -0.89
CA LEU A 93 1.42 -15.15 -0.72
C LEU A 93 2.43 -15.13 0.42
N THR A 94 2.65 -16.28 1.04
CA THR A 94 3.62 -16.48 2.15
C THR A 94 4.76 -17.43 1.81
N ASN A 95 4.59 -18.25 0.76
CA ASN A 95 5.52 -19.30 0.38
C ASN A 95 6.35 -18.88 -0.84
N TYR A 96 7.62 -18.57 -0.62
CA TYR A 96 8.57 -18.17 -1.66
C TYR A 96 9.76 -19.14 -1.76
N GLU A 97 9.68 -20.30 -1.11
CA GLU A 97 10.78 -21.28 -1.02
C GLU A 97 10.45 -22.62 -1.70
N SER A 98 9.16 -22.94 -1.89
CA SER A 98 8.75 -24.21 -2.53
C SER A 98 8.96 -24.20 -4.05
N ASN A 99 9.17 -25.39 -4.64
CA ASN A 99 9.29 -25.57 -6.09
C ASN A 99 7.97 -25.45 -6.85
N GLU A 100 6.84 -25.61 -6.15
CA GLU A 100 5.51 -25.51 -6.72
C GLU A 100 4.63 -24.60 -5.86
N MET A 101 3.73 -23.88 -6.50
CA MET A 101 2.76 -22.99 -5.86
C MET A 101 1.34 -23.49 -6.10
N ASP A 102 0.77 -24.17 -5.09
CA ASP A 102 -0.63 -24.56 -5.09
C ASP A 102 -1.51 -23.42 -4.53
N LEU A 103 -2.26 -22.76 -5.42
CA LEU A 103 -3.22 -21.72 -5.08
C LEU A 103 -4.53 -22.27 -4.47
N GLY A 104 -4.70 -23.59 -4.44
CA GLY A 104 -5.76 -24.27 -3.69
C GLY A 104 -5.44 -24.45 -2.21
N LEU A 105 -4.17 -24.28 -1.80
CA LEU A 105 -3.72 -24.55 -0.43
C LEU A 105 -3.80 -23.29 0.45
N PRO A 106 -4.65 -23.25 1.50
CA PRO A 106 -4.83 -22.06 2.33
C PRO A 106 -3.56 -21.59 3.05
N SER A 107 -2.62 -22.50 3.35
CA SER A 107 -1.38 -22.16 4.05
C SER A 107 -0.41 -21.32 3.22
N ASN A 108 -0.58 -21.26 1.90
CA ASN A 108 0.21 -20.40 1.02
C ASN A 108 -0.26 -18.94 1.04
N TYR A 109 -1.39 -18.64 1.68
CA TYR A 109 -1.97 -17.30 1.76
C TYR A 109 -1.69 -16.64 3.09
N ARG A 110 -1.47 -15.33 3.04
CA ARG A 110 -1.35 -14.49 4.22
C ARG A 110 -2.73 -14.32 4.86
N ASP A 111 -2.75 -14.32 6.19
CA ASP A 111 -3.90 -13.83 6.96
C ASP A 111 -4.09 -12.32 6.74
N LEU A 112 -5.06 -11.96 5.90
CA LEU A 112 -5.38 -10.58 5.53
C LEU A 112 -6.08 -9.80 6.66
N SER A 113 -6.48 -10.46 7.75
CA SER A 113 -7.07 -9.79 8.92
C SER A 113 -6.02 -9.13 9.83
N LYS A 114 -4.73 -9.37 9.57
CA LYS A 114 -3.60 -8.93 10.40
C LYS A 114 -2.63 -8.03 9.63
N PRO A 115 -2.13 -6.94 10.25
CA PRO A 115 -1.02 -6.17 9.68
C PRO A 115 0.26 -7.02 9.65
N ILE A 116 1.24 -6.61 8.82
CA ILE A 116 2.51 -7.34 8.66
C ILE A 116 3.16 -7.66 10.00
N GLY A 117 3.26 -6.64 10.88
CA GLY A 117 3.88 -6.77 12.19
C GLY A 117 3.24 -7.81 13.11
N ALA A 118 1.97 -8.15 12.89
CA ALA A 118 1.20 -9.09 13.71
C ALA A 118 1.12 -10.52 13.15
N LEU A 119 1.73 -10.80 11.99
CA LEU A 119 1.73 -12.13 11.39
C LEU A 119 2.58 -13.14 12.19
N ASN A 120 3.77 -12.72 12.62
CA ASN A 120 4.64 -13.52 13.48
C ASN A 120 4.26 -13.32 14.96
N PRO A 121 3.85 -14.36 15.71
CA PRO A 121 3.42 -14.23 17.09
C PRO A 121 4.47 -13.64 18.04
N SER A 122 5.75 -14.02 17.90
CA SER A 122 6.83 -13.49 18.73
C SER A 122 7.05 -12.01 18.48
N ARG A 123 6.97 -11.60 17.21
CA ARG A 123 7.11 -10.19 16.84
C ARG A 123 5.89 -9.36 17.25
N LYS A 124 4.70 -9.94 17.16
CA LYS A 124 3.47 -9.33 17.65
C LYS A 124 3.59 -9.01 19.15
N ALA A 125 4.05 -9.96 19.96
CA ALA A 125 4.25 -9.76 21.40
C ALA A 125 5.24 -8.62 21.69
N TYR A 126 6.35 -8.53 20.94
CA TYR A 126 7.29 -7.41 21.05
C TYR A 126 6.63 -6.05 20.78
N PHE A 127 5.80 -5.95 19.75
CA PHE A 127 5.11 -4.70 19.44
C PHE A 127 4.01 -4.34 20.44
N GLU A 128 3.29 -5.33 20.98
CA GLU A 128 2.31 -5.14 22.04
C GLU A 128 2.98 -4.69 23.35
N GLU A 129 4.14 -5.27 23.70
CA GLU A 129 4.94 -4.85 24.85
C GLU A 129 5.43 -3.41 24.67
N ARG A 130 6.01 -3.08 23.51
CA ARG A 130 6.43 -1.71 23.18
C ARG A 130 5.30 -0.70 23.34
N TYR A 131 4.10 -1.04 22.89
CA TYR A 131 2.92 -0.17 23.01
C TYR A 131 2.50 -0.02 24.48
N GLY A 132 2.46 -1.13 25.23
CA GLY A 132 1.98 -1.17 26.61
C GLY A 132 2.93 -0.54 27.63
N SER A 133 4.25 -0.60 27.38
CA SER A 133 5.28 -0.02 28.25
C SER A 133 5.75 1.36 27.79
N TRP A 134 5.00 2.02 26.89
CA TRP A 134 5.42 3.28 26.30
C TRP A 134 5.21 4.44 27.29
N GLU A 135 6.31 4.98 27.80
CA GLU A 135 6.32 6.14 28.70
C GLU A 135 6.96 7.33 27.99
N ASN A 136 6.11 8.22 27.46
CA ASN A 136 6.55 9.49 26.89
C ASN A 136 5.43 10.54 26.99
N ASP A 137 5.74 11.71 27.52
CA ASP A 137 4.75 12.77 27.75
C ASP A 137 4.27 13.46 26.47
N SER A 138 5.08 13.43 25.40
CA SER A 138 4.84 14.18 24.16
C SER A 138 4.42 13.29 22.99
N ILE A 139 4.87 12.03 22.97
CA ILE A 139 4.68 11.10 21.87
C ILE A 139 3.71 10.00 22.32
N PRO A 140 2.52 9.87 21.70
CA PRO A 140 1.59 8.81 22.08
C PRO A 140 2.14 7.42 21.74
N PRO A 141 1.66 6.35 22.41
CA PRO A 141 2.09 4.98 22.17
C PRO A 141 1.80 4.51 20.75
N PHE A 142 2.71 3.71 20.19
CA PHE A 142 2.59 3.13 18.85
C PHE A 142 3.25 1.75 18.79
N HIS A 143 2.75 0.89 17.90
CA HIS A 143 3.34 -0.41 17.61
C HIS A 143 4.54 -0.24 16.66
N TYR A 144 4.37 0.54 15.59
CA TYR A 144 5.34 0.63 14.50
C TYR A 144 5.93 2.03 14.36
N GLY A 145 7.26 2.14 14.48
CA GLY A 145 8.00 3.37 14.18
C GLY A 145 8.29 3.56 12.70
N THR A 146 8.17 2.49 11.91
CA THR A 146 8.24 2.50 10.45
C THR A 146 6.85 2.30 9.86
N HIS A 147 6.64 2.80 8.65
CA HIS A 147 5.36 2.76 7.97
C HIS A 147 5.37 1.72 6.84
N TYR A 148 4.22 1.19 6.46
CA TYR A 148 4.14 0.16 5.42
C TYR A 148 4.34 0.68 3.98
N SER A 149 4.34 2.00 3.79
CA SER A 149 4.47 2.67 2.50
C SER A 149 5.29 3.95 2.64
N THR A 150 6.40 4.05 1.92
CA THR A 150 7.29 5.21 1.89
C THR A 150 7.86 5.38 0.48
N ALA A 151 8.26 6.60 0.11
CA ALA A 151 8.91 6.83 -1.18
C ALA A 151 10.20 6.00 -1.33
N ALA A 152 10.96 5.82 -0.24
CA ALA A 152 12.16 4.98 -0.24
C ALA A 152 11.85 3.52 -0.62
N PHE A 153 10.74 2.96 -0.11
CA PHE A 153 10.33 1.61 -0.50
C PHE A 153 9.90 1.52 -1.96
N VAL A 154 9.15 2.50 -2.46
CA VAL A 154 8.74 2.53 -3.88
C VAL A 154 9.95 2.59 -4.79
N LEU A 155 10.91 3.47 -4.50
CA LEU A 155 12.15 3.59 -5.26
C LEU A 155 12.99 2.32 -5.19
N ASN A 156 13.04 1.65 -4.03
CA ASN A 156 13.76 0.39 -3.90
C ASN A 156 13.09 -0.75 -4.67
N TRP A 157 11.76 -0.84 -4.64
CA TRP A 157 11.00 -1.82 -5.43
C TRP A 157 11.23 -1.63 -6.93
N LEU A 158 11.24 -0.38 -7.39
CA LEU A 158 11.30 -0.04 -8.82
C LEU A 158 12.70 0.37 -9.29
N ILE A 159 13.75 0.06 -8.52
CA ILE A 159 15.13 0.52 -8.77
C ILE A 159 15.67 0.16 -10.16
N ARG A 160 15.09 -0.85 -10.82
CA ARG A 160 15.47 -1.33 -12.15
C ARG A 160 14.76 -0.64 -13.32
N ILE A 161 13.81 0.26 -13.03
CA ILE A 161 13.01 0.96 -14.04
C ILE A 161 13.24 2.47 -13.99
N GLU A 162 13.49 3.10 -15.13
CA GLU A 162 13.46 4.57 -15.23
C GLU A 162 12.01 5.10 -15.21
N PRO A 163 11.76 6.27 -14.59
CA PRO A 163 12.72 7.22 -14.01
C PRO A 163 13.12 6.93 -12.55
N PHE A 164 12.65 5.82 -11.96
CA PHE A 164 12.85 5.52 -10.54
C PHE A 164 14.30 5.28 -10.18
N THR A 165 15.09 4.70 -11.09
CA THR A 165 16.54 4.56 -10.92
C THR A 165 17.21 5.93 -10.75
N THR A 166 16.94 6.88 -11.65
CA THR A 166 17.46 8.25 -11.56
C THR A 166 17.03 8.92 -10.24
N MET A 167 15.78 8.76 -9.83
CA MET A 167 15.26 9.31 -8.57
C MET A 167 15.92 8.67 -7.34
N PHE A 168 16.17 7.35 -7.35
CA PHE A 168 16.86 6.64 -6.29
C PHE A 168 18.29 7.13 -6.14
N LEU A 169 19.02 7.29 -7.25
CA LEU A 169 20.39 7.82 -7.24
C LEU A 169 20.42 9.25 -6.71
N ALA A 170 19.45 10.09 -7.08
CA ALA A 170 19.35 11.46 -6.56
C ALA A 170 19.15 11.49 -5.04
N LEU A 171 18.36 10.56 -4.49
CA LEU A 171 18.14 10.43 -3.05
C LEU A 171 19.39 9.96 -2.30
N GLN A 172 20.21 9.11 -2.92
CA GLN A 172 21.41 8.50 -2.32
C GLN A 172 22.73 9.22 -2.68
N GLY A 173 22.67 10.48 -3.13
CA GLY A 173 23.88 11.26 -3.41
C GLY A 173 24.66 10.82 -4.67
N GLY A 174 23.96 10.23 -5.64
CA GLY A 174 24.49 9.89 -6.97
C GLY A 174 25.06 8.48 -7.11
N LYS A 175 24.89 7.62 -6.10
CA LYS A 175 25.35 6.22 -6.14
C LYS A 175 24.25 5.27 -5.68
N PHE A 176 24.33 4.02 -6.12
CA PHE A 176 23.49 2.96 -5.56
C PHE A 176 23.81 2.77 -4.07
N ASP A 177 22.79 2.34 -3.32
CA ASP A 177 22.93 2.04 -1.89
C ASP A 177 23.75 0.75 -1.69
N HIS A 178 24.05 0.42 -0.44
CA HIS A 178 24.72 -0.82 -0.10
C HIS A 178 23.95 -2.03 -0.68
N PRO A 179 24.60 -2.96 -1.41
CA PRO A 179 23.92 -4.04 -2.12
C PRO A 179 22.99 -4.89 -1.23
N ASN A 180 23.35 -5.13 0.03
CA ASN A 180 22.51 -5.85 1.01
C ASN A 180 21.18 -5.15 1.37
N ARG A 181 21.03 -3.86 1.07
CA ARG A 181 19.78 -3.10 1.30
C ARG A 181 18.94 -2.96 0.04
N LEU A 182 19.53 -3.23 -1.12
CA LEU A 182 18.83 -3.18 -2.39
C LEU A 182 17.83 -4.34 -2.50
N PHE A 183 16.74 -4.09 -3.20
CA PHE A 183 15.80 -5.15 -3.53
C PHE A 183 16.45 -6.16 -4.49
N SER A 184 16.84 -7.32 -3.96
CA SER A 184 17.50 -8.39 -4.70
C SER A 184 16.69 -9.68 -4.80
N SER A 185 15.78 -9.96 -3.85
CA SER A 185 15.06 -11.23 -3.78
C SER A 185 13.67 -11.07 -3.18
N ILE A 186 12.66 -11.73 -3.77
CA ILE A 186 11.29 -11.74 -3.25
C ILE A 186 11.24 -12.47 -1.90
N ALA A 187 11.87 -13.64 -1.82
CA ALA A 187 11.88 -14.47 -0.62
C ALA A 187 12.58 -13.75 0.54
N LEU A 188 13.72 -13.09 0.26
CA LEU A 188 14.42 -12.29 1.26
C LEU A 188 13.57 -11.10 1.72
N SER A 189 12.92 -10.40 0.80
CA SER A 189 12.06 -9.26 1.12
C SER A 189 10.92 -9.66 2.05
N TRP A 190 10.25 -10.78 1.76
CA TRP A 190 9.20 -11.34 2.62
C TRP A 190 9.76 -11.74 3.99
N LYS A 191 10.89 -12.44 4.02
CA LYS A 191 11.55 -12.89 5.26
C LYS A 191 11.95 -11.72 6.16
N ASN A 192 12.46 -10.63 5.58
CA ASN A 192 12.77 -9.40 6.32
C ASN A 192 11.50 -8.79 6.90
N CYS A 193 10.42 -8.72 6.11
CA CYS A 193 9.10 -8.29 6.57
C CYS A 193 8.51 -9.18 7.67
N GLN A 194 9.03 -10.38 7.94
CA GLN A 194 8.59 -11.26 9.03
C GLN A 194 9.51 -11.26 10.26
N ARG A 195 10.75 -10.75 10.13
CA ARG A 195 11.79 -10.86 11.17
C ARG A 195 12.24 -9.52 11.71
N ASP A 196 12.49 -8.55 10.83
CA ASP A 196 12.96 -7.23 11.24
C ASP A 196 11.81 -6.46 11.92
N THR A 197 12.11 -5.83 13.06
CA THR A 197 11.17 -4.98 13.80
C THR A 197 10.96 -3.62 13.13
N SER A 198 11.85 -3.25 12.21
CA SER A 198 11.80 -2.02 11.43
C SER A 198 11.20 -2.23 10.04
N ASP A 199 10.89 -3.47 9.63
CA ASP A 199 10.37 -3.79 8.30
C ASP A 199 8.94 -4.34 8.37
N VAL A 200 7.97 -3.44 8.17
CA VAL A 200 6.54 -3.77 8.11
C VAL A 200 5.92 -3.37 6.77
N LYS A 201 6.73 -3.32 5.71
CA LYS A 201 6.29 -2.84 4.39
C LYS A 201 5.22 -3.74 3.75
N GLU A 202 4.22 -3.08 3.17
CA GLU A 202 3.25 -3.71 2.28
C GLU A 202 3.73 -3.60 0.82
N LEU A 203 2.98 -4.20 -0.10
CA LEU A 203 3.32 -4.23 -1.52
C LEU A 203 2.85 -2.98 -2.27
N ILE A 204 3.37 -2.85 -3.49
CA ILE A 204 2.94 -1.89 -4.51
C ILE A 204 2.11 -2.59 -5.60
N PRO A 205 1.24 -1.88 -6.34
CA PRO A 205 0.43 -2.46 -7.41
C PRO A 205 1.23 -3.21 -8.48
N GLU A 206 2.46 -2.77 -8.77
CA GLU A 206 3.32 -3.24 -9.86
C GLU A 206 3.66 -4.73 -9.72
N LEU A 207 3.71 -5.26 -8.49
CA LEU A 207 3.89 -6.70 -8.22
C LEU A 207 2.73 -7.58 -8.69
N PHE A 208 1.67 -6.99 -9.25
CA PHE A 208 0.51 -7.69 -9.81
C PHE A 208 0.27 -7.40 -11.30
N PHE A 209 1.14 -6.65 -11.97
CA PHE A 209 1.04 -6.42 -13.41
C PHE A 209 2.34 -6.05 -14.17
N LEU A 210 3.44 -5.72 -13.51
CA LEU A 210 4.65 -5.15 -14.15
C LEU A 210 5.87 -6.06 -13.95
N PRO A 211 6.11 -7.06 -14.82
CA PRO A 211 7.26 -7.98 -14.69
C PRO A 211 8.61 -7.29 -14.84
N GLU A 212 8.70 -6.19 -15.59
CA GLU A 212 9.92 -5.45 -15.90
C GLU A 212 10.64 -4.95 -14.64
N MET A 213 9.93 -4.78 -13.50
CA MET A 213 10.57 -4.36 -12.25
C MET A 213 11.52 -5.41 -11.67
N LEU A 214 11.41 -6.66 -12.13
CA LEU A 214 12.17 -7.81 -11.62
C LEU A 214 13.40 -8.13 -12.49
N SER A 215 13.51 -7.52 -13.67
CA SER A 215 14.62 -7.70 -14.59
C SER A 215 15.52 -6.47 -14.62
N ASN A 216 16.83 -6.67 -14.70
CA ASN A 216 17.82 -5.61 -14.85
C ASN A 216 18.15 -5.40 -16.34
N ASP A 217 17.14 -5.07 -17.15
CA ASP A 217 17.27 -4.93 -18.60
C ASP A 217 18.23 -3.80 -19.01
N ASN A 218 18.45 -2.84 -18.12
CA ASN A 218 19.35 -1.70 -18.32
C ASN A 218 20.81 -2.01 -17.91
N GLU A 219 21.11 -3.24 -17.48
CA GLU A 219 22.45 -3.70 -17.08
C GLU A 219 23.09 -2.81 -15.99
N TYR A 220 22.28 -2.36 -15.02
CA TYR A 220 22.78 -1.53 -13.92
C TYR A 220 23.79 -2.29 -13.05
N LYS A 221 24.82 -1.58 -12.61
CA LYS A 221 25.85 -2.12 -11.71
C LYS A 221 25.41 -1.96 -10.25
N LEU A 222 24.58 -2.88 -9.77
CA LEU A 222 24.01 -2.83 -8.41
C LEU A 222 24.95 -3.37 -7.32
N GLY A 223 26.09 -3.95 -7.70
CA GLY A 223 27.15 -4.38 -6.78
C GLY A 223 27.05 -5.83 -6.33
N HIS A 224 27.81 -6.19 -5.30
CA HIS A 224 27.85 -7.54 -4.72
C HIS A 224 27.46 -7.49 -3.25
N GLN A 225 26.66 -8.45 -2.82
CA GLN A 225 26.34 -8.67 -1.42
C GLN A 225 27.57 -9.15 -0.64
N GLU A 226 27.48 -9.15 0.69
CA GLU A 226 28.57 -9.57 1.58
C GLU A 226 28.96 -11.05 1.40
N ASP A 227 28.02 -11.88 0.97
CA ASP A 227 28.23 -13.30 0.65
C ASP A 227 28.87 -13.51 -0.75
N GLY A 228 29.11 -12.43 -1.49
CA GLY A 228 29.64 -12.45 -2.85
C GLY A 228 28.59 -12.57 -3.94
N THR A 229 27.29 -12.67 -3.60
CA THR A 229 26.21 -12.77 -4.59
C THR A 229 26.07 -11.44 -5.34
N CYS A 230 26.12 -11.48 -6.68
CA CYS A 230 25.93 -10.29 -7.51
C CYS A 230 24.46 -9.86 -7.47
N VAL A 231 24.20 -8.57 -7.26
CA VAL A 231 22.85 -8.00 -7.38
C VAL A 231 22.62 -7.62 -8.83
N ASP A 232 21.67 -8.29 -9.48
CA ASP A 232 21.32 -8.08 -10.88
C ASP A 232 19.80 -8.21 -11.06
N ASN A 233 19.29 -9.20 -11.82
CA ASN A 233 17.89 -9.60 -11.80
C ASN A 233 17.43 -9.96 -10.38
N VAL A 234 16.14 -9.74 -10.10
CA VAL A 234 15.55 -10.14 -8.81
C VAL A 234 15.47 -11.67 -8.76
N GLU A 235 15.96 -12.24 -7.67
CA GLU A 235 15.80 -13.66 -7.38
C GLU A 235 14.32 -13.99 -7.16
N LEU A 236 13.80 -14.80 -8.09
CA LEU A 236 12.42 -15.27 -8.05
C LEU A 236 12.30 -16.52 -7.18
N PRO A 237 11.12 -16.77 -6.61
CA PRO A 237 10.81 -18.04 -5.98
C PRO A 237 10.97 -19.22 -6.96
N PRO A 238 11.32 -20.43 -6.48
CA PRO A 238 11.56 -21.57 -7.37
C PRO A 238 10.36 -21.97 -8.24
N TRP A 239 9.14 -21.68 -7.80
CA TRP A 239 7.90 -21.93 -8.55
C TRP A 239 7.63 -20.93 -9.70
N ALA A 240 8.43 -19.86 -9.83
CA ALA A 240 8.31 -18.90 -10.91
C ALA A 240 9.52 -19.00 -11.84
N THR A 241 9.31 -19.47 -13.07
CA THR A 241 10.39 -19.61 -14.05
C THR A 241 10.80 -18.29 -14.70
N SER A 242 9.94 -17.28 -14.62
CA SER A 242 10.13 -15.96 -15.23
C SER A 242 9.42 -14.85 -14.45
N PRO A 243 9.84 -13.58 -14.58
CA PRO A 243 9.13 -12.43 -14.04
C PRO A 243 7.65 -12.39 -14.41
N GLU A 244 7.32 -12.72 -15.67
CA GLU A 244 5.96 -12.77 -16.18
C GLU A 244 5.14 -13.84 -15.48
N GLU A 245 5.72 -15.02 -15.25
CA GLU A 245 5.06 -16.08 -14.50
C GLU A 245 4.84 -15.69 -13.04
N PHE A 246 5.83 -15.06 -12.39
CA PHE A 246 5.69 -14.54 -11.04
C PHE A 246 4.52 -13.56 -10.92
N ILE A 247 4.46 -12.56 -11.83
CA ILE A 247 3.37 -11.57 -11.85
C ILE A 247 2.03 -12.23 -12.14
N ARG A 248 1.97 -13.17 -13.09
CA ARG A 248 0.76 -13.93 -13.43
C ARG A 248 0.22 -14.68 -12.21
N ILE A 249 1.08 -15.41 -11.49
CA ILE A 249 0.69 -16.16 -10.30
C ILE A 249 0.26 -15.22 -9.16
N ASN A 250 0.96 -14.10 -8.94
CA ASN A 250 0.53 -13.10 -7.95
C ASN A 250 -0.84 -12.52 -8.29
N ARG A 251 -1.11 -12.23 -9.56
CA ARG A 251 -2.42 -11.73 -9.98
C ARG A 251 -3.50 -12.79 -9.80
N MET A 252 -3.23 -14.05 -10.12
CA MET A 252 -4.16 -15.16 -9.84
C MET A 252 -4.42 -15.34 -8.34
N ALA A 253 -3.38 -15.23 -7.51
CA ALA A 253 -3.51 -15.31 -6.06
C ALA A 253 -4.37 -14.16 -5.51
N LEU A 254 -4.14 -12.93 -5.97
CA LEU A 254 -4.93 -11.75 -5.60
C LEU A 254 -6.41 -11.89 -5.97
N GLU A 255 -6.72 -12.50 -7.11
CA GLU A 255 -8.09 -12.71 -7.58
C GLU A 255 -8.72 -14.02 -7.06
N SER A 256 -8.00 -14.81 -6.26
CA SER A 256 -8.49 -16.08 -5.70
C SER A 256 -9.70 -15.89 -4.76
N GLU A 257 -10.41 -16.99 -4.50
CA GLU A 257 -11.51 -17.01 -3.53
C GLU A 257 -11.02 -16.76 -2.09
N PHE A 258 -9.81 -17.23 -1.75
CA PHE A 258 -9.20 -17.00 -0.43
C PHE A 258 -9.00 -15.52 -0.14
N VAL A 259 -8.49 -14.77 -1.12
CA VAL A 259 -8.36 -13.32 -0.99
C VAL A 259 -9.72 -12.66 -1.02
N SER A 260 -10.58 -13.02 -1.98
CA SER A 260 -11.90 -12.41 -2.14
C SER A 260 -12.77 -12.46 -0.88
N CYS A 261 -12.73 -13.58 -0.13
CA CYS A 261 -13.51 -13.70 1.10
C CYS A 261 -12.92 -12.96 2.30
N GLN A 262 -11.64 -12.57 2.28
CA GLN A 262 -10.97 -11.91 3.41
C GLN A 262 -10.48 -10.48 3.16
N LEU A 263 -10.42 -10.02 1.91
CA LEU A 263 -9.81 -8.73 1.53
C LEU A 263 -10.44 -7.53 2.24
N HIS A 264 -11.73 -7.59 2.54
CA HIS A 264 -12.44 -6.57 3.33
C HIS A 264 -11.79 -6.32 4.70
N GLN A 265 -11.21 -7.35 5.33
CA GLN A 265 -10.52 -7.21 6.61
C GLN A 265 -9.17 -6.49 6.50
N TRP A 266 -8.45 -6.67 5.38
CA TRP A 266 -7.26 -5.89 5.09
C TRP A 266 -7.62 -4.43 4.79
N ILE A 267 -8.72 -4.22 4.06
CA ILE A 267 -9.27 -2.87 3.83
C ILE A 267 -9.61 -2.20 5.16
N ASP A 268 -10.14 -2.93 6.15
CA ASP A 268 -10.41 -2.39 7.49
C ASP A 268 -9.14 -1.88 8.20
N LEU A 269 -8.00 -2.55 8.01
CA LEU A 269 -6.72 -2.14 8.58
C LEU A 269 -6.17 -0.87 7.92
N ILE A 270 -6.22 -0.80 6.59
CA ILE A 270 -5.55 0.27 5.83
C ILE A 270 -6.43 1.49 5.63
N PHE A 271 -7.72 1.30 5.33
CA PHE A 271 -8.64 2.38 4.97
C PHE A 271 -9.87 2.46 5.89
N GLY A 272 -10.15 1.42 6.68
CA GLY A 272 -11.38 1.31 7.44
C GLY A 272 -11.25 1.56 8.93
N TYR A 273 -12.13 0.93 9.70
CA TYR A 273 -12.33 1.26 11.10
C TYR A 273 -11.19 0.79 12.03
N LYS A 274 -10.34 -0.15 11.58
CA LYS A 274 -9.15 -0.62 12.33
C LYS A 274 -7.90 0.21 12.04
N GLN A 275 -8.01 1.31 11.29
CA GLN A 275 -6.88 2.22 11.03
C GLN A 275 -6.50 3.04 12.27
N ARG A 276 -7.48 3.39 13.12
CA ARG A 276 -7.29 4.24 14.31
C ARG A 276 -8.14 3.78 15.50
N GLY A 277 -7.86 4.32 16.68
CA GLY A 277 -8.66 4.11 17.89
C GLY A 277 -8.48 2.72 18.53
N PRO A 278 -9.41 2.30 19.41
CA PRO A 278 -9.30 1.04 20.15
C PRO A 278 -9.19 -0.20 19.26
N GLU A 279 -9.83 -0.17 18.09
CA GLU A 279 -9.79 -1.27 17.13
C GLU A 279 -8.43 -1.41 16.45
N ALA A 280 -7.72 -0.30 16.22
CA ALA A 280 -6.33 -0.34 15.77
C ALA A 280 -5.42 -0.94 16.84
N ILE A 281 -5.64 -0.61 18.12
CA ILE A 281 -4.85 -1.18 19.23
C ILE A 281 -5.07 -2.69 19.31
N ARG A 282 -6.33 -3.14 19.27
CA ARG A 282 -6.70 -4.56 19.31
C ARG A 282 -6.12 -5.37 18.15
N ALA A 283 -5.96 -4.75 16.99
CA ALA A 283 -5.36 -5.36 15.81
C ALA A 283 -3.82 -5.20 15.73
N SER A 284 -3.19 -4.58 16.73
CA SER A 284 -1.77 -4.19 16.74
C SER A 284 -1.38 -3.29 15.55
N ASN A 285 -2.28 -2.40 15.11
CA ASN A 285 -2.18 -1.63 13.86
C ASN A 285 -1.97 -0.11 14.08
N VAL A 286 -1.23 0.27 15.13
CA VAL A 286 -0.97 1.69 15.46
C VAL A 286 0.42 2.09 14.99
N PHE A 287 0.49 3.05 14.07
CA PHE A 287 1.73 3.63 13.54
C PHE A 287 2.12 4.89 14.30
N TYR A 288 3.31 5.41 14.01
CA TYR A 288 3.77 6.68 14.57
C TYR A 288 2.78 7.83 14.30
N TYR A 289 2.53 8.68 15.28
CA TYR A 289 1.43 9.65 15.25
C TYR A 289 1.48 10.64 14.08
N LEU A 290 2.69 11.04 13.65
CA LEU A 290 2.89 11.94 12.51
C LEU A 290 2.48 11.33 11.17
N THR A 291 2.32 10.01 11.08
CA THR A 291 1.85 9.36 9.85
C THR A 291 0.37 9.62 9.57
N TYR A 292 -0.40 10.06 10.58
CA TYR A 292 -1.84 10.22 10.50
C TYR A 292 -2.23 11.66 10.14
N GLU A 293 -3.15 11.80 9.17
CA GLU A 293 -3.79 13.09 8.84
C GLU A 293 -4.40 13.73 10.10
N GLY A 294 -4.10 15.02 10.31
CA GLY A 294 -4.65 15.85 11.38
C GLY A 294 -3.99 15.70 12.75
N SER A 295 -2.89 14.95 12.87
CA SER A 295 -2.21 14.75 14.17
C SER A 295 -1.46 15.98 14.68
N VAL A 296 -1.02 16.86 13.77
CA VAL A 296 -0.28 18.09 14.11
C VAL A 296 -0.86 19.24 13.28
N ASP A 297 -1.17 20.33 13.96
CA ASP A 297 -1.54 21.59 13.30
C ASP A 297 -0.28 22.39 12.98
N MET A 298 0.14 22.33 11.72
CA MET A 298 1.35 22.99 11.24
C MET A 298 1.28 24.52 11.36
N ASP A 299 0.07 25.10 11.38
CA ASP A 299 -0.12 26.55 11.50
C ASP A 299 0.14 27.05 12.93
N THR A 300 0.07 26.15 13.92
CA THR A 300 0.39 26.49 15.32
C THR A 300 1.89 26.48 15.63
N ILE A 301 2.71 25.91 14.73
CA ILE A 301 4.15 25.77 14.94
C ILE A 301 4.85 27.03 14.45
N THR A 302 5.31 27.85 15.40
CA THR A 302 5.98 29.13 15.12
C THR A 302 7.47 28.99 14.87
N ASP A 303 8.11 27.93 15.40
CA ASP A 303 9.53 27.66 15.19
C ASP A 303 9.78 27.05 13.79
N PRO A 304 10.52 27.74 12.90
CA PRO A 304 10.81 27.24 11.56
C PRO A 304 11.58 25.92 11.55
N ILE A 305 12.48 25.69 12.52
CA ILE A 305 13.32 24.48 12.57
C ILE A 305 12.46 23.27 12.94
N MET A 306 11.64 23.42 13.99
CA MET A 306 10.68 22.38 14.38
C MET A 306 9.69 22.08 13.26
N ARG A 307 9.20 23.12 12.56
CA ARG A 307 8.30 22.96 11.42
C ARG A 307 8.95 22.14 10.31
N GLU A 308 10.16 22.51 9.89
CA GLU A 308 10.90 21.80 8.84
C GLU A 308 11.18 20.34 9.23
N ALA A 309 11.55 20.09 10.49
CA ALA A 309 11.78 18.75 11.00
C ALA A 309 10.51 17.87 10.93
N ILE A 310 9.36 18.42 11.30
CA ILE A 310 8.07 17.72 11.23
C ILE A 310 7.65 17.49 9.78
N GLU A 311 7.81 18.48 8.90
CA GLU A 311 7.52 18.33 7.46
C GLU A 311 8.38 17.24 6.84
N ASN A 312 9.68 17.20 7.14
CA ASN A 312 10.57 16.15 6.66
C ASN A 312 10.22 14.79 7.25
N GLN A 313 9.81 14.71 8.52
CA GLN A 313 9.37 13.46 9.14
C GLN A 313 8.11 12.91 8.46
N ILE A 314 7.10 13.77 8.23
CA ILE A 314 5.85 13.42 7.53
C ILE A 314 6.12 13.02 6.09
N ARG A 315 7.06 13.69 5.42
CA ARG A 315 7.41 13.38 4.03
C ARG A 315 8.10 12.02 3.92
N CYS A 316 9.14 11.79 4.72
CA CYS A 316 10.06 10.66 4.50
C CYS A 316 9.63 9.36 5.20
N PHE A 317 8.90 9.43 6.31
CA PHE A 317 8.64 8.27 7.18
C PHE A 317 7.21 7.73 7.10
N GLY A 318 6.51 8.08 6.02
CA GLY A 318 5.25 7.48 5.62
C GLY A 318 4.01 8.27 6.05
N GLN A 319 2.98 8.14 5.21
CA GLN A 319 1.70 8.83 5.39
C GLN A 319 0.61 7.78 5.29
N THR A 320 -0.21 7.64 6.34
CA THR A 320 -1.37 6.74 6.37
C THR A 320 -2.44 7.29 5.40
N PRO A 321 -3.09 6.46 4.55
CA PRO A 321 -4.12 6.95 3.64
C PRO A 321 -5.31 7.53 4.41
N SER A 322 -6.06 8.43 3.78
CA SER A 322 -7.28 8.94 4.42
C SER A 322 -8.27 7.81 4.70
N GLN A 323 -8.84 7.81 5.90
CA GLN A 323 -9.82 6.81 6.33
C GLN A 323 -11.12 6.96 5.51
N LEU A 324 -11.57 5.86 4.90
CA LEU A 324 -12.73 5.81 4.01
C LEU A 324 -14.02 5.42 4.73
N LEU A 325 -13.93 4.61 5.80
CA LEU A 325 -15.07 4.11 6.56
C LEU A 325 -14.75 3.96 8.05
N MET A 326 -15.78 4.11 8.89
CA MET A 326 -15.70 3.99 10.36
C MET A 326 -16.37 2.71 10.88
N GLU A 327 -16.96 1.93 9.97
CA GLU A 327 -17.65 0.67 10.25
C GLU A 327 -16.90 -0.47 9.55
N PRO A 328 -17.17 -1.75 9.88
CA PRO A 328 -16.58 -2.88 9.18
C PRO A 328 -16.91 -2.86 7.67
N HIS A 329 -15.89 -3.08 6.84
CA HIS A 329 -16.07 -3.15 5.40
C HIS A 329 -16.88 -4.39 5.02
N LEU A 330 -17.86 -4.24 4.12
CA LEU A 330 -18.67 -5.36 3.67
C LEU A 330 -17.82 -6.43 2.95
N PRO A 331 -18.04 -7.72 3.21
CA PRO A 331 -17.32 -8.79 2.51
C PRO A 331 -17.73 -8.87 1.03
N ARG A 332 -16.84 -9.39 0.17
CA ARG A 332 -17.16 -9.70 -1.23
C ARG A 332 -18.16 -10.86 -1.27
N SER A 333 -19.16 -10.81 -2.15
CA SER A 333 -20.11 -11.91 -2.26
C SER A 333 -19.43 -13.18 -2.79
N SER A 334 -19.74 -14.32 -2.18
CA SER A 334 -19.28 -15.63 -2.65
C SER A 334 -19.78 -15.88 -4.08
N ALA A 335 -18.94 -16.51 -4.92
CA ALA A 335 -19.32 -16.93 -6.27
C ALA A 335 -20.58 -17.81 -6.25
N MET A 336 -20.74 -18.64 -5.22
CA MET A 336 -21.89 -19.54 -5.07
C MET A 336 -23.20 -18.80 -4.83
N HIS A 337 -23.16 -17.59 -4.25
CA HIS A 337 -24.35 -16.79 -3.99
C HIS A 337 -24.90 -16.09 -5.25
N ILE A 338 -24.08 -15.95 -6.30
CA ILE A 338 -24.41 -15.25 -7.54
C ILE A 338 -25.06 -16.20 -8.58
N SER A 339 -24.89 -17.52 -8.42
CA SER A 339 -25.47 -18.54 -9.31
C SER A 339 -26.48 -19.47 -8.59
N PRO A 340 -27.70 -19.02 -8.24
CA PRO A 340 -28.79 -19.92 -7.86
C PRO A 340 -29.24 -20.83 -9.01
N MET A 341 -28.94 -20.46 -10.27
CA MET A 341 -29.41 -21.18 -11.47
C MET A 341 -28.66 -22.49 -11.76
N MET A 342 -27.59 -22.83 -11.03
CA MET A 342 -26.93 -24.14 -11.19
C MET A 342 -27.70 -25.30 -10.54
N PHE A 343 -28.76 -25.04 -9.77
CA PHE A 343 -29.57 -26.08 -9.12
C PHE A 343 -31.01 -26.17 -9.62
N THR A 344 -31.35 -25.44 -10.69
CA THR A 344 -32.60 -25.65 -11.43
C THR A 344 -32.28 -26.53 -12.63
N SER A 345 -32.25 -27.85 -12.41
CA SER A 345 -32.32 -28.88 -13.46
C SER A 345 -33.66 -29.60 -13.38
#